data_AF-A0A8T3AV38-F1
#
_entry.id   AF-A0A8T3AV38-F1
#
_cell.length_a   1.000
_cell.length_b   1.000
_cell.length_c   1.000
_cell.angle_alpha   90.00
_cell.angle_beta   90.00
_cell.angle_gamma   90.00
#
_symmetry.space_group_name_H-M   'P 1'
#
loop_
_entity.id
_entity.type
_entity.pdbx_description
1 polymer ?
#
loop_
_entity_poly.entity_id
_entity_poly.type
_entity_poly.pdbx_seq_one_letter_code
_entity_poly.pdbx_strand_id
1 'polypeptide(L)'
;MMRIQKFLEAAERRRLEDPYINHWVCELKDVVYDADDIIDRCRIQGALLLVNQPSSAKKTWVCFNLSLLSSCFTNVPHRYQIGESIKSLTDKLEEIYKDKLQFNLEESAIQKSQMIIVVNTRQSSSLYE
;
A
#
# COMPACT_ATOMS: atom_id res chain seq x y z
N MET A 1 3.53 -6.97 -0.19
CA MET A 1 2.79 -6.21 -1.22
C MET A 1 1.89 -7.02 -2.15
N MET A 2 2.02 -8.35 -2.27
CA MET A 2 1.33 -9.16 -3.30
C MET A 2 -0.19 -8.96 -3.41
N ARG A 3 -0.91 -8.68 -2.32
CA ARG A 3 -2.36 -8.42 -2.35
C ARG A 3 -2.70 -7.13 -3.11
N ILE A 4 -1.97 -6.06 -2.86
CA ILE A 4 -2.17 -4.76 -3.52
C ILE A 4 -1.77 -4.86 -4.99
N GLN A 5 -0.67 -5.55 -5.31
CA GLN A 5 -0.23 -5.79 -6.69
C GLN A 5 -1.28 -6.52 -7.52
N LYS A 6 -1.82 -7.64 -7.03
CA LYS A 6 -2.87 -8.39 -7.75
C LYS A 6 -4.11 -7.54 -8.02
N PHE A 7 -4.45 -6.69 -7.07
CA PHE A 7 -5.58 -5.79 -7.21
C PHE A 7 -5.29 -4.65 -8.22
N LEU A 8 -4.09 -4.05 -8.16
CA LEU A 8 -3.63 -3.08 -9.16
C LEU A 8 -3.65 -3.68 -10.57
N GLU A 9 -3.13 -4.90 -10.76
CA GLU A 9 -3.20 -5.61 -12.05
C GLU A 9 -4.63 -5.78 -12.57
N ALA A 10 -5.60 -5.98 -11.67
CA ALA A 10 -7.01 -6.08 -12.04
C ALA A 10 -7.63 -4.73 -12.42
N ALA A 11 -7.28 -3.67 -11.69
CA ALA A 11 -7.74 -2.31 -11.96
C ALA A 11 -7.09 -1.73 -13.24
N GLU A 12 -5.82 -2.05 -13.50
CA GLU A 12 -5.06 -1.62 -14.68
C GLU A 12 -5.75 -2.04 -15.99
N ARG A 13 -6.34 -3.24 -16.01
CA ARG A 13 -7.07 -3.75 -17.17
C ARG A 13 -8.33 -2.93 -17.50
N ARG A 14 -8.87 -2.19 -16.54
CA ARG A 14 -10.06 -1.34 -16.70
C ARG A 14 -9.71 0.15 -16.77
N ARG A 15 -8.43 0.49 -16.67
CA ARG A 15 -7.92 1.87 -16.55
C ARG A 15 -8.29 2.76 -17.74
N LEU A 16 -8.30 2.19 -18.94
CA LEU A 16 -8.61 2.94 -20.17
C LEU A 16 -10.11 3.18 -20.36
N GLU A 17 -10.95 2.46 -19.63
CA GLU A 17 -12.41 2.53 -19.76
C GLU A 17 -13.04 3.56 -18.81
N ASP A 18 -12.31 3.92 -17.74
CA ASP A 18 -12.81 4.82 -16.70
C ASP A 18 -11.69 5.74 -16.20
N PRO A 19 -11.72 7.04 -16.55
CA PRO A 19 -10.77 8.03 -16.08
C PRO A 19 -10.66 8.13 -14.56
N TYR A 20 -11.73 7.81 -13.83
CA TYR A 20 -11.73 7.79 -12.36
C TYR A 20 -10.94 6.59 -11.83
N ILE A 21 -11.14 5.41 -12.41
CA ILE A 21 -10.31 4.23 -12.11
C ILE A 21 -8.84 4.51 -12.47
N ASN A 22 -8.57 5.22 -13.57
CA ASN A 22 -7.22 5.62 -13.95
C ASN A 22 -6.54 6.50 -12.89
N HIS A 23 -7.20 7.58 -12.47
CA HIS A 23 -6.68 8.46 -11.44
C HIS A 23 -6.42 7.69 -10.14
N TRP A 24 -7.41 6.93 -9.69
CA TRP A 24 -7.33 6.16 -8.45
C TRP A 24 -6.21 5.09 -8.47
N VAL A 25 -5.99 4.42 -9.62
CA VAL A 25 -4.88 3.47 -9.81
C VAL A 25 -3.52 4.16 -9.75
N CYS A 26 -3.39 5.37 -10.30
CA CYS A 26 -2.16 6.14 -10.22
C CYS A 26 -1.82 6.49 -8.76
N GLU A 27 -2.77 7.05 -8.01
CA GLU A 27 -2.57 7.39 -6.59
C GLU A 27 -2.17 6.17 -5.75
N LEU A 28 -2.83 5.03 -5.97
CA LEU A 28 -2.50 3.80 -5.25
C LEU A 28 -1.09 3.27 -5.58
N LYS A 29 -0.61 3.45 -6.82
CA LYS A 29 0.77 3.08 -7.19
C LYS A 29 1.79 3.97 -6.48
N ASP A 30 1.52 5.27 -6.39
CA ASP A 30 2.40 6.20 -5.71
C ASP A 30 2.55 5.82 -4.23
N VAL A 31 1.45 5.44 -3.58
CA VAL A 31 1.49 4.90 -2.20
C VAL A 31 2.29 3.59 -2.11
N VAL A 32 2.20 2.71 -3.09
CA VAL A 32 3.01 1.48 -3.11
C VAL A 32 4.50 1.79 -3.22
N TYR A 33 4.89 2.74 -4.07
CA TYR A 33 6.28 3.16 -4.19
C TYR A 33 6.79 3.82 -2.90
N ASP A 34 6.01 4.71 -2.29
CA ASP A 34 6.33 5.31 -0.99
C ASP A 34 6.56 4.24 0.09
N ALA A 35 5.77 3.17 0.08
CA ALA A 35 5.92 2.05 1.01
C ALA A 35 7.22 1.26 0.78
N ASP A 36 7.59 0.97 -0.47
CA ASP A 36 8.86 0.31 -0.79
C ASP A 36 10.06 1.15 -0.32
N ASP A 37 9.99 2.46 -0.56
CA ASP A 37 10.95 3.46 -0.10
C ASP A 37 11.15 3.45 1.43
N ILE A 38 10.05 3.36 2.19
CA ILE A 38 10.10 3.25 3.65
C ILE A 38 10.76 1.94 4.08
N ILE A 39 10.41 0.82 3.42
CA ILE A 39 10.98 -0.49 3.73
C ILE A 39 12.50 -0.48 3.46
N ASP A 40 12.94 0.10 2.35
CA ASP A 40 14.36 0.19 2.02
C ASP A 40 15.12 1.08 2.99
N ARG A 41 14.55 2.21 3.41
CA ARG A 41 15.12 3.02 4.50
C ARG A 41 15.25 2.22 5.80
N CYS A 42 14.24 1.42 6.16
CA CYS A 42 14.30 0.55 7.34
C CYS A 42 15.43 -0.49 7.23
N ARG A 43 15.59 -1.11 6.05
CA ARG A 43 16.66 -2.09 5.79
C ARG A 43 18.04 -1.46 5.93
N ILE A 44 18.25 -0.29 5.31
CA ILE A 44 19.54 0.43 5.36
C ILE A 44 19.88 0.82 6.80
N GLN A 45 18.95 1.46 7.50
CA GLN A 45 19.19 1.85 8.90
C GLN A 45 19.39 0.64 9.80
N GLY A 46 18.59 -0.41 9.63
CA GLY A 46 18.74 -1.67 10.36
C GLY A 46 20.12 -2.30 10.16
N ALA A 47 20.62 -2.33 8.91
CA ALA A 47 21.96 -2.83 8.61
C ALA A 47 23.05 -1.98 9.28
N LEU A 48 22.93 -0.66 9.25
CA LEU A 48 23.87 0.24 9.93
C LEU A 48 23.90 0.02 11.44
N LEU A 49 22.76 -0.26 12.08
CA LEU A 49 22.71 -0.59 13.51
C LEU A 49 23.46 -1.89 13.84
N LEU A 50 23.39 -2.88 12.96
CA LEU A 50 24.09 -4.15 13.14
C LEU A 50 25.61 -3.97 12.96
N VAL A 51 26.03 -3.18 11.98
CA VAL A 51 27.46 -2.89 11.72
C VAL A 51 28.08 -2.03 12.83
N ASN A 52 27.35 -1.03 13.32
CA ASN A 52 27.82 -0.12 14.36
C ASN A 52 27.72 -0.71 15.78
N GLN A 53 27.29 -1.97 15.91
CA GLN A 53 27.28 -2.66 17.18
C GLN A 53 28.72 -3.05 17.53
N PRO A 54 29.31 -2.51 18.62
CA PRO A 54 30.70 -2.83 18.94
C PRO A 54 30.81 -4.34 19.20
N SER A 55 31.67 -5.02 18.44
CA SER A 55 32.01 -6.41 18.68
C SER A 55 32.35 -6.56 20.15
N SER A 56 31.69 -7.48 20.85
CA SER A 56 31.89 -7.77 22.27
C SER A 56 33.37 -8.12 22.52
N ALA A 57 34.18 -7.09 22.75
CA ALA A 57 35.58 -7.19 23.11
C ALA A 57 35.80 -6.16 24.23
N LYS A 58 35.84 -6.71 25.45
CA LYS A 58 36.25 -6.10 26.72
C LYS A 58 35.13 -5.36 27.46
N LYS A 59 34.40 -6.15 28.26
CA LYS A 59 33.73 -5.70 29.49
C LYS A 59 34.78 -5.09 30.42
N THR A 60 34.76 -3.76 30.57
CA THR A 60 35.33 -3.10 31.75
C THR A 60 34.20 -2.66 32.66
N TRP A 61 34.30 -3.19 33.88
CA TRP A 61 33.42 -3.04 35.02
C TRP A 61 33.30 -1.58 35.47
N VAL A 62 32.18 -0.92 35.15
CA VAL A 62 31.59 0.14 35.98
C VAL A 62 30.08 0.07 35.81
N CYS A 63 29.40 0.03 36.96
CA CYS A 63 27.96 -0.06 37.13
C CYS A 63 27.22 1.00 36.30
N PHE A 64 26.46 0.58 35.29
CA PHE A 64 25.15 1.09 34.86
C PHE A 64 24.82 0.36 33.55
N ASN A 65 23.64 -0.24 33.44
CA ASN A 65 23.12 -0.86 32.21
C ASN A 65 22.75 0.23 31.16
N LEU A 66 23.67 1.16 30.88
CA LEU A 66 23.49 2.29 29.98
C LEU A 66 23.67 1.89 28.50
N SER A 67 24.31 0.75 28.22
CA SER A 67 24.48 0.25 26.85
C SER A 67 23.15 -0.05 26.16
N LEU A 68 22.15 -0.57 26.88
CA LEU A 68 20.81 -0.81 26.33
C LEU A 68 20.06 0.49 26.01
N LEU A 69 20.26 1.53 26.82
CA LEU A 69 19.66 2.84 26.62
C LEU A 69 20.32 3.59 25.47
N SER A 70 21.65 3.49 25.31
CA SER A 70 22.38 4.22 24.26
C SER A 70 21.90 3.90 22.84
N SER A 71 21.65 2.62 22.51
CA SER A 71 21.21 2.23 21.16
C SER A 71 19.78 2.69 20.83
N CYS A 72 18.93 2.82 21.84
CA CYS A 72 17.57 3.31 21.72
C CYS A 72 17.52 4.82 21.52
N PHE A 73 18.45 5.58 22.15
CA PHE A 73 18.47 7.04 22.11
C PHE A 73 19.25 7.63 20.93
N THR A 74 20.29 6.96 20.42
CA THR A 74 21.10 7.51 19.31
C THR A 74 20.39 7.54 17.97
N ASN A 75 19.30 6.78 17.80
CA ASN A 75 18.55 6.66 16.55
C ASN A 75 17.12 7.20 16.63
N VAL A 76 16.79 7.93 17.70
CA VAL A 76 15.45 8.50 17.90
C VAL A 76 15.01 9.37 16.72
N PRO A 77 15.86 10.26 16.15
CA PRO A 77 15.45 11.08 14.99
C PRO A 77 15.09 10.23 13.77
N HIS A 78 15.85 9.18 13.49
CA HIS A 78 15.60 8.28 12.37
C HIS A 78 14.34 7.43 12.57
N ARG A 79 14.13 6.90 13.78
CA ARG A 79 12.90 6.16 14.13
C ARG A 79 11.67 7.05 14.02
N TYR A 80 11.78 8.30 14.46
CA TYR A 80 10.71 9.29 14.34
C TYR A 80 10.39 9.60 12.87
N GLN A 81 11.40 9.85 12.03
CA GLN A 81 11.20 10.09 10.60
C GLN A 81 10.53 8.92 9.87
N ILE A 82 10.92 7.68 10.19
CA ILE A 82 10.24 6.48 9.67
C ILE A 82 8.79 6.45 10.14
N GLY A 83 8.55 6.71 11.43
CA GLY A 83 7.20 6.77 12.00
C GLY A 83 6.30 7.80 11.31
N GLU A 84 6.82 9.02 11.09
CA GLU A 84 6.11 10.07 10.35
C GLU A 84 5.83 9.67 8.89
N SER A 85 6.79 9.00 8.23
CA SER A 85 6.59 8.50 6.87
C SER A 85 5.48 7.44 6.81
N ILE A 86 5.44 6.52 7.78
CA ILE A 86 4.38 5.50 7.91
C ILE A 86 3.03 6.16 8.16
N LYS A 87 2.99 7.18 9.03
CA LYS A 87 1.78 7.93 9.32
C LYS A 87 1.25 8.63 8.06
N SER A 88 2.10 9.38 7.36
CA SER A 88 1.74 10.04 6.11
C SER A 88 1.24 9.05 5.05
N LEU A 89 1.90 7.90 4.90
CA LEU A 89 1.46 6.83 4.00
C LEU A 89 0.08 6.30 4.38
N THR A 90 -0.18 6.13 5.67
CA THR A 90 -1.48 5.67 6.19
C THR A 90 -2.57 6.69 5.89
N ASP A 91 -2.29 7.98 6.11
CA ASP A 91 -3.24 9.06 5.83
C ASP A 91 -3.58 9.13 4.34
N LYS A 92 -2.59 9.06 3.44
CA LYS A 92 -2.81 8.99 1.98
C LYS A 92 -3.66 7.78 1.58
N LEU A 93 -3.38 6.61 2.17
CA LEU A 93 -4.15 5.40 1.85
C LEU A 93 -5.60 5.51 2.33
N GLU A 94 -5.85 6.17 3.46
CA GLU A 94 -7.20 6.41 3.96
C GLU A 94 -7.97 7.40 3.06
N GLU A 95 -7.31 8.43 2.55
CA GLU A 95 -7.86 9.37 1.57
C GLU A 95 -8.29 8.64 0.28
N ILE A 96 -7.37 7.86 -0.32
CA ILE A 96 -7.64 7.04 -1.51
C ILE A 96 -8.81 6.07 -1.28
N TYR A 97 -8.93 5.50 -0.06
CA TYR A 97 -10.04 4.61 0.29
C TYR A 97 -11.38 5.35 0.41
N LYS A 98 -11.38 6.53 1.03
CA LYS A 98 -12.58 7.39 1.16
C LYS A 98 -13.06 7.85 -0.21
N ASP A 99 -12.15 8.20 -1.11
CA ASP A 99 -12.48 8.52 -2.49
C ASP A 99 -13.09 7.29 -3.18
N LYS A 100 -12.51 6.09 -3.05
CA LYS A 100 -13.14 4.87 -3.60
C LYS A 100 -14.59 4.68 -3.14
N LEU A 101 -14.87 4.92 -1.86
CA LEU A 101 -16.22 4.81 -1.26
C LEU A 101 -17.19 5.85 -1.81
N GLN A 102 -16.78 7.11 -1.91
CA GLN A 102 -17.64 8.19 -2.41
C GLN A 102 -18.12 7.96 -3.85
N PHE A 103 -17.32 7.23 -4.64
CA PHE A 103 -17.62 6.96 -6.04
C PHE A 103 -18.21 5.55 -6.28
N ASN A 104 -18.63 4.82 -5.24
CA ASN A 104 -19.31 3.51 -5.33
C ASN A 104 -18.64 2.52 -6.30
N LEU A 105 -17.31 2.47 -6.34
CA LEU A 105 -16.55 1.55 -7.21
C LEU A 105 -16.77 0.06 -6.88
N GLU A 106 -17.47 -0.25 -5.78
CA GLU A 106 -17.86 -1.62 -5.42
C GLU A 106 -19.05 -2.14 -6.27
N GLU A 107 -19.90 -1.26 -6.82
CA GLU A 107 -21.15 -1.69 -7.49
C GLU A 107 -21.01 -1.85 -9.01
N SER A 108 -20.14 -1.07 -9.64
CA SER A 108 -19.98 -1.05 -11.11
C SER A 108 -19.31 -2.32 -11.69
N ALA A 109 -18.57 -3.08 -10.86
CA ALA A 109 -18.02 -4.38 -11.26
C ALA A 109 -19.09 -5.49 -11.32
N ILE A 110 -20.16 -5.37 -10.53
CA ILE A 110 -21.23 -6.37 -10.43
C ILE A 110 -22.34 -6.07 -11.44
N GLN A 111 -22.69 -4.80 -11.63
CA GLN A 111 -23.78 -4.42 -12.54
C GLN A 111 -23.43 -4.53 -14.04
N LYS A 112 -22.18 -4.27 -14.46
CA LYS A 112 -21.79 -4.50 -15.87
C LYS A 112 -21.83 -5.98 -16.27
N SER A 113 -21.65 -6.89 -15.32
CA SER A 113 -21.76 -8.34 -15.54
C SER A 113 -23.23 -8.79 -15.68
N GLN A 114 -24.16 -8.13 -14.99
CA GLN A 114 -25.59 -8.41 -15.10
C GLN A 114 -26.23 -7.75 -16.33
N MET A 115 -25.74 -6.58 -16.76
CA MET A 115 -26.31 -5.90 -17.93
C MET A 115 -26.01 -6.64 -19.26
N ILE A 116 -24.87 -7.34 -19.37
CA ILE A 116 -24.55 -8.18 -20.55
C ILE A 116 -25.44 -9.43 -20.61
N ILE A 117 -25.86 -9.97 -19.46
CA ILE A 117 -26.73 -11.17 -19.40
C ILE A 117 -28.21 -10.79 -19.68
N VAL A 118 -28.62 -9.55 -19.42
CA VAL A 118 -30.00 -9.07 -19.62
C VAL A 118 -30.23 -8.43 -21.01
N VAL A 119 -29.28 -8.55 -21.95
CA VAL A 119 -29.53 -8.21 -23.37
C VAL A 119 -30.49 -9.25 -23.99
N ASN A 120 -31.77 -8.95 -23.84
CA ASN A 120 -32.94 -9.31 -24.64
C ASN A 120 -32.87 -10.58 -25.54
N THR A 121 -33.41 -11.70 -25.05
CA THR A 121 -33.74 -12.89 -25.84
C THR A 121 -35.23 -13.03 -26.18
N ARG A 122 -36.02 -11.95 -26.17
CA ARG A 122 -37.46 -12.03 -26.48
C ARG A 122 -37.88 -11.04 -27.55
N GLN A 123 -37.67 -11.41 -28.81
CA GLN A 123 -38.49 -11.08 -30.00
C GLN A 123 -37.76 -11.70 -31.21
N SER A 124 -38.21 -12.80 -31.82
CA SER A 124 -39.48 -12.93 -32.56
C SER A 124 -40.03 -14.37 -32.56
N SER A 125 -41.29 -14.54 -32.13
CA SER A 125 -42.20 -15.57 -32.67
C SER A 125 -42.96 -14.94 -33.87
N SER A 126 -43.66 -15.61 -34.79
CA SER A 126 -43.98 -17.01 -35.10
C SER A 126 -44.40 -17.12 -36.58
N LEU A 127 -44.32 -18.33 -37.15
CA LEU A 127 -45.18 -18.96 -38.19
C LEU A 127 -45.63 -18.16 -39.43
N TYR A 128 -45.21 -18.64 -40.61
CA TYR A 128 -46.15 -19.02 -41.66
C TYR A 128 -45.66 -20.30 -42.36
N GLU A 129 -46.68 -21.09 -42.72
CA GLU A 129 -46.80 -22.39 -43.42
C GLU A 129 -45.60 -23.02 -44.12
#